data_AF-A0A2S6QYN1-F1
#
_entry.id   AF-A0A2S6QYN1-F1
#
_cell.length_a   1.000
_cell.length_b   1.000
_cell.length_c   1.000
_cell.angle_alpha   90.00
_cell.angle_beta   90.00
_cell.angle_gamma   90.00
#
_symmetry.space_group_name_H-M   'P 1'
#
loop_
_entity.id
_entity.type
_entity.pdbx_description
1 polymer ?
#
loop_
_entity_poly.entity_id
_entity_poly.type
_entity_poly.pdbx_seq_one_letter_code
_entity_poly.pdbx_strand_id
1 'polypeptide(L)'
;QTSLYDIKAHAMAMLESLGLDPEKMQIYTNEQTGFHPGRSGQLALGKNVFTTFGEVHPALMKQYGLKGNAFMFEVNLTLADTMNMKKGNLFMSPYQASERDFAFLVSEDVNAGDIINTLKGVDKDLVRSVNLFDVYNGEGVKEGFKSVALSMTLQAEDRTLKEDEINKVSEKAVAAVQKRFNAEVR
;
A
#
# COMPACT_ATOMS: atom_id res chain seq x y z
N GLN A 1 15.07 7.93 -15.16
CA GLN A 1 15.90 7.50 -14.01
C GLN A 1 15.13 6.42 -13.28
N THR A 2 15.77 5.32 -12.90
CA THR A 2 15.15 4.30 -12.04
C THR A 2 15.00 4.85 -10.62
N SER A 3 13.86 4.58 -9.99
CA SER A 3 13.46 5.04 -8.67
C SER A 3 13.23 3.87 -7.71
N LEU A 4 13.05 4.19 -6.42
CA LEU A 4 12.65 3.23 -5.39
C LEU A 4 11.31 2.54 -5.73
N TYR A 5 10.40 3.25 -6.38
CA TYR A 5 9.09 2.70 -6.74
C TYR A 5 9.19 1.75 -7.93
N ASP A 6 10.12 1.98 -8.85
CA ASP A 6 10.37 1.06 -9.97
C ASP A 6 10.92 -0.28 -9.47
N ILE A 7 11.89 -0.26 -8.55
CA ILE A 7 12.45 -1.51 -7.99
C ILE A 7 11.42 -2.25 -7.12
N LYS A 8 10.55 -1.53 -6.41
CA LYS A 8 9.41 -2.11 -5.71
C LYS A 8 8.46 -2.81 -6.68
N ALA A 9 8.10 -2.16 -7.78
CA ALA A 9 7.21 -2.73 -8.79
C ALA A 9 7.80 -4.01 -9.40
N HIS A 10 9.10 -4.03 -9.70
CA HIS A 10 9.77 -5.25 -10.16
C HIS A 10 9.78 -6.36 -9.11
N ALA A 11 10.02 -6.04 -7.83
CA ALA A 11 9.97 -7.01 -6.74
C ALA A 11 8.56 -7.62 -6.59
N MET A 12 7.51 -6.79 -6.66
CA MET A 12 6.11 -7.26 -6.63
C MET A 12 5.79 -8.15 -7.83
N ALA A 13 6.16 -7.75 -9.05
CA ALA A 13 5.94 -8.56 -10.25
C ALA A 13 6.67 -9.92 -10.19
N MET A 14 7.87 -9.96 -9.61
CA MET A 14 8.58 -11.23 -9.39
C MET A 14 7.80 -12.14 -8.45
N LEU A 15 7.26 -11.62 -7.33
CA LEU A 15 6.42 -12.41 -6.43
C LEU A 15 5.15 -12.93 -7.10
N GLU A 16 4.49 -12.10 -7.93
CA GLU A 16 3.31 -12.53 -8.70
C GLU A 16 3.64 -13.67 -9.67
N SER A 17 4.81 -13.62 -10.31
CA SER A 17 5.28 -14.69 -11.20
C SER A 17 5.52 -16.02 -10.46
N LEU A 18 5.80 -15.96 -9.16
CA LEU A 18 5.93 -17.10 -8.26
C LEU A 18 4.57 -17.57 -7.70
N GLY A 19 3.46 -16.99 -8.14
CA GLY A 19 2.12 -17.35 -7.69
C GLY A 19 1.72 -16.75 -6.34
N LEU A 20 2.47 -15.78 -5.84
CA LEU A 20 2.15 -15.04 -4.61
C LEU A 20 1.31 -13.81 -4.93
N ASP A 21 0.61 -13.31 -3.92
CA ASP A 21 -0.22 -12.12 -4.01
C ASP A 21 0.40 -10.99 -3.16
N PRO A 22 1.26 -10.13 -3.75
CA PRO A 22 1.98 -9.10 -3.00
C PRO A 22 1.04 -8.06 -2.36
N GLU A 23 -0.18 -7.89 -2.88
CA GLU A 23 -1.20 -6.99 -2.32
C GLU A 23 -1.71 -7.44 -0.95
N LYS A 24 -1.52 -8.72 -0.61
CA LYS A 24 -1.83 -9.25 0.74
C LYS A 24 -0.67 -9.09 1.71
N MET A 25 0.50 -8.69 1.24
CA MET A 25 1.70 -8.57 2.07
C MET A 25 1.77 -7.19 2.72
N GLN A 26 2.33 -7.15 3.92
CA GLN A 26 2.62 -5.90 4.62
C GLN A 26 3.99 -5.38 4.18
N ILE A 27 4.09 -4.05 4.05
CA ILE A 27 5.35 -3.37 3.81
C ILE A 27 5.94 -2.94 5.15
N TYR A 28 7.17 -3.34 5.42
CA TYR A 28 7.97 -2.84 6.54
C TYR A 28 9.14 -1.99 6.03
N THR A 29 9.49 -0.94 6.75
CA THR A 29 10.56 0.02 6.40
C THR A 29 11.69 0.04 7.44
N ASN A 30 11.85 -1.06 8.18
CA ASN A 30 12.98 -1.25 9.09
C ASN A 30 14.30 -1.36 8.31
N GLU A 31 15.40 -0.97 8.95
CA GLU A 31 16.74 -1.01 8.35
C GLU A 31 17.13 -2.44 7.91
N GLN A 32 17.69 -2.56 6.71
CA GLN A 32 18.13 -3.83 6.12
C GLN A 32 19.61 -3.79 5.78
N THR A 33 20.32 -4.87 6.11
CA THR A 33 21.73 -5.00 5.78
C THR A 33 21.93 -4.89 4.27
N GLY A 34 22.87 -4.04 3.86
CA GLY A 34 23.20 -3.82 2.45
C GLY A 34 22.29 -2.83 1.71
N PHE A 35 21.21 -2.37 2.34
CA PHE A 35 20.31 -1.35 1.78
C PHE A 35 20.45 -0.01 2.49
N HIS A 36 20.01 1.06 1.83
CA HIS A 36 19.93 2.39 2.44
C HIS A 36 18.89 2.41 3.57
N PRO A 37 19.21 2.96 4.77
CA PRO A 37 18.35 2.86 5.97
C PRO A 37 16.98 3.54 5.79
N GLY A 38 16.93 4.66 5.07
CA GLY A 38 15.67 5.37 4.77
C GLY A 38 15.06 5.11 3.38
N ARG A 39 15.65 4.25 2.55
CA ARG A 39 15.25 4.06 1.14
C ARG A 39 15.18 2.58 0.76
N SER A 40 14.55 1.80 1.63
CA SER A 40 14.32 0.37 1.43
C SER A 40 13.03 -0.09 2.13
N GLY A 41 12.56 -1.27 1.76
CA GLY A 41 11.41 -1.90 2.39
C GLY A 41 11.38 -3.41 2.16
N GLN A 42 10.57 -4.08 2.97
CA GLN A 42 10.34 -5.52 2.91
C GLN A 42 8.86 -5.80 2.65
N LEU A 43 8.55 -6.81 1.84
CA LEU A 43 7.19 -7.37 1.75
C LEU A 43 7.15 -8.68 2.53
N ALA A 44 6.21 -8.77 3.46
CA ALA A 44 6.12 -9.89 4.38
C ALA A 44 4.66 -10.29 4.71
N LEU A 45 4.49 -11.56 5.09
CA LEU A 45 3.27 -12.07 5.69
C LEU A 45 3.57 -12.51 7.12
N GLY A 46 3.17 -11.67 8.09
CA GLY A 46 3.59 -11.83 9.48
C GLY A 46 5.11 -11.76 9.58
N LYS A 47 5.73 -12.83 10.10
CA LYS A 47 7.19 -12.91 10.25
C LYS A 47 7.94 -13.37 9.00
N ASN A 48 7.23 -13.79 7.95
CA ASN A 48 7.84 -14.37 6.76
C ASN A 48 8.10 -13.26 5.74
N VAL A 49 9.37 -12.89 5.57
CA VAL A 49 9.81 -11.89 4.58
C VAL A 49 10.04 -12.57 3.23
N PHE A 50 9.27 -12.17 2.23
CA PHE A 50 9.34 -12.73 0.87
C PHE A 50 10.33 -11.99 -0.01
N THR A 51 10.41 -10.67 0.15
CA THR A 51 11.38 -9.86 -0.59
C THR A 51 11.79 -8.64 0.21
N THR A 52 13.03 -8.21 -0.02
CA THR A 52 13.55 -6.91 0.39
C THR A 52 13.92 -6.15 -0.87
N PHE A 53 13.55 -4.87 -0.97
CA PHE A 53 13.85 -4.01 -2.11
C PHE A 53 14.33 -2.65 -1.63
N GLY A 54 15.16 -1.97 -2.42
CA GLY A 54 15.61 -0.64 -2.05
C GLY A 54 16.83 -0.16 -2.81
N GLU A 55 17.28 1.02 -2.41
CA GLU A 55 18.57 1.55 -2.83
C GLU A 55 19.71 0.83 -2.09
N VAL A 56 20.81 0.58 -2.79
CA VAL A 56 22.02 -0.04 -2.23
C VAL A 56 22.65 0.91 -1.20
N HIS A 57 23.15 0.37 -0.09
CA HIS A 57 23.76 1.17 0.95
C HIS A 57 24.94 2.03 0.42
N PRO A 58 25.03 3.34 0.74
CA PRO A 58 26.08 4.22 0.21
C PRO A 58 27.51 3.76 0.50
N ALA A 59 27.74 3.13 1.65
CA ALA A 59 29.05 2.54 1.98
C ALA A 59 29.45 1.40 1.04
N LEU A 60 28.51 0.55 0.61
CA LEU A 60 28.78 -0.51 -0.38
C LEU A 60 29.05 0.10 -1.75
N MET A 61 28.28 1.10 -2.16
CA MET A 61 28.53 1.84 -3.41
C MET A 61 29.95 2.41 -3.45
N LYS A 62 30.40 3.03 -2.35
CA LYS A 62 31.76 3.56 -2.21
C LYS A 62 32.83 2.46 -2.24
N GLN A 63 32.59 1.34 -1.53
CA GLN A 63 33.53 0.22 -1.47
C GLN A 63 33.77 -0.41 -2.84
N TYR A 64 32.73 -0.55 -3.66
CA TYR A 64 32.81 -1.16 -5.00
C TYR A 64 33.06 -0.14 -6.13
N GLY A 65 33.27 1.15 -5.80
CA GLY A 65 33.54 2.19 -6.79
C GLY A 65 32.39 2.49 -7.75
N LEU A 66 31.15 2.18 -7.35
CA LEU A 66 29.95 2.40 -8.14
C LEU A 66 29.55 3.88 -8.11
N LYS A 67 29.22 4.44 -9.28
CA LYS A 67 28.79 5.84 -9.42
C LYS A 67 27.27 5.92 -9.53
N GLY A 68 26.70 6.96 -8.92
CA GLY A 68 25.26 7.20 -8.94
C GLY A 68 24.50 6.34 -7.92
N ASN A 69 23.20 6.19 -8.13
CA ASN A 69 22.31 5.39 -7.29
C ASN A 69 22.13 4.01 -7.93
N ALA A 70 22.21 2.95 -7.12
CA ALA A 70 21.88 1.60 -7.54
C ALA A 70 20.70 1.10 -6.72
N PHE A 71 19.81 0.35 -7.37
CA PHE A 71 18.65 -0.26 -6.73
C PHE A 71 18.76 -1.77 -6.88
N MET A 72 18.36 -2.49 -5.83
CA MET A 72 18.34 -3.95 -5.82
C MET A 72 17.10 -4.48 -5.13
N PHE A 73 16.77 -5.73 -5.40
CA PHE A 73 15.83 -6.50 -4.60
C PHE A 73 16.34 -7.94 -4.45
N GLU A 74 15.90 -8.59 -3.38
CA GLU A 74 16.18 -9.99 -3.08
C GLU A 74 14.85 -10.72 -2.87
N VAL A 75 14.72 -11.95 -3.35
CA VAL A 75 13.52 -12.79 -3.16
C VAL A 75 13.89 -14.08 -2.47
N ASN A 76 13.16 -14.43 -1.41
CA ASN A 76 13.30 -15.71 -0.73
C ASN A 76 12.51 -16.81 -1.47
N LEU A 77 13.20 -17.51 -2.37
CA LEU A 77 12.59 -18.58 -3.17
C LEU A 77 12.11 -19.76 -2.32
N THR A 78 12.81 -20.09 -1.24
CA THR A 78 12.41 -21.18 -0.33
C THR A 78 11.04 -20.92 0.28
N LEU A 79 10.78 -19.69 0.74
CA LEU A 79 9.47 -19.32 1.27
C LEU A 79 8.41 -19.27 0.17
N ALA A 80 8.76 -18.77 -1.02
CA ALA A 80 7.85 -18.73 -2.16
C ALA A 80 7.37 -20.13 -2.55
N ASP A 81 8.28 -21.11 -2.63
CA ASP A 81 7.96 -22.50 -2.98
C ASP A 81 7.01 -23.18 -1.98
N THR A 82 7.06 -22.78 -0.71
CA THR A 82 6.16 -23.32 0.33
C THR A 82 4.75 -22.72 0.30
N MET A 83 4.56 -21.60 -0.40
CA MET A 83 3.34 -20.81 -0.37
C MET A 83 2.62 -20.89 -1.73
N ASN A 84 1.87 -21.97 -1.93
CA ASN A 84 0.89 -22.01 -3.02
C ASN A 84 -0.38 -21.25 -2.60
N MET A 85 -0.38 -19.93 -2.85
CA MET A 85 -1.61 -19.14 -2.73
C MET A 85 -2.54 -19.56 -3.86
N LYS A 86 -3.51 -20.44 -3.57
CA LYS A 86 -4.59 -20.72 -4.51
C LYS A 86 -5.25 -19.40 -4.88
N LYS A 87 -5.21 -19.02 -6.16
CA LYS A 87 -6.04 -17.93 -6.68
C LYS A 87 -7.48 -18.27 -6.30
N GLY A 88 -8.08 -17.43 -5.46
CA GLY A 88 -9.47 -17.61 -5.03
C GLY A 88 -10.39 -17.60 -6.26
N ASN A 89 -11.60 -18.14 -6.12
CA ASN A 89 -12.59 -18.04 -7.18
C ASN A 89 -12.79 -16.56 -7.52
N LEU A 90 -12.66 -16.22 -8.80
CA LEU A 90 -12.99 -14.91 -9.33
C LEU A 90 -14.51 -14.77 -9.29
N PHE A 91 -15.05 -14.28 -8.17
CA PHE A 91 -16.43 -13.82 -8.10
C PHE A 91 -16.47 -12.35 -8.51
N MET A 92 -17.18 -12.08 -9.59
CA MET A 92 -17.46 -10.74 -10.08
C MET A 92 -18.93 -10.45 -9.82
N SER A 93 -19.19 -9.47 -8.96
CA SER A 93 -20.57 -9.03 -8.69
C SER A 93 -21.17 -8.44 -9.97
N PRO A 94 -22.38 -8.85 -10.37
CA PRO A 94 -23.09 -8.26 -11.52
C PRO A 94 -23.73 -6.91 -11.18
N TYR A 95 -23.65 -6.45 -9.93
CA TYR A 95 -24.29 -5.22 -9.46
C TYR A 95 -23.40 -3.99 -9.66
N GLN A 96 -23.98 -2.80 -9.68
CA GLN A 96 -23.23 -1.57 -9.92
C GLN A 96 -22.29 -1.26 -8.75
N ALA A 97 -21.02 -0.97 -9.06
CA ALA A 97 -20.06 -0.42 -8.12
C ALA A 97 -20.26 1.10 -7.96
N SER A 98 -20.06 1.61 -6.76
CA SER A 98 -20.09 3.04 -6.44
C SER A 98 -18.74 3.48 -5.91
N GLU A 99 -18.26 4.65 -6.34
CA GLU A 99 -16.98 5.20 -5.89
C GLU A 99 -17.21 6.40 -4.97
N ARG A 100 -16.33 6.53 -3.98
CA ARG A 100 -16.29 7.66 -3.04
C ARG A 100 -14.85 8.08 -2.84
N ASP A 101 -14.60 9.36 -3.10
CA ASP A 101 -13.29 9.96 -2.94
C ASP A 101 -13.18 10.65 -1.58
N PHE A 102 -12.00 10.54 -0.98
CA PHE A 102 -11.68 11.14 0.31
C PHE A 102 -10.34 11.86 0.20
N ALA A 103 -10.27 13.06 0.77
CA ALA A 103 -9.03 13.76 1.00
C ALA A 103 -8.79 13.88 2.52
N PHE A 104 -7.69 13.29 2.99
CA PHE A 104 -7.31 13.34 4.40
C PHE A 104 -6.05 14.17 4.58
N LEU A 105 -6.12 15.20 5.41
CA LEU A 105 -4.96 15.88 5.94
C LEU A 105 -4.43 15.09 7.14
N VAL A 106 -3.21 14.59 7.04
CA VAL A 106 -2.55 13.78 8.07
C VAL A 106 -1.13 14.27 8.31
N SER A 107 -0.55 13.90 9.46
CA SER A 107 0.86 14.14 9.73
C SER A 107 1.75 13.43 8.69
N GLU A 108 2.89 14.04 8.37
CA GLU A 108 3.78 13.58 7.29
C GLU A 108 4.37 12.18 7.52
N ASP A 109 4.49 11.75 8.78
CA ASP A 109 4.97 10.44 9.21
C ASP A 109 3.96 9.30 9.02
N VAL A 110 2.67 9.61 8.80
CA VAL A 110 1.63 8.59 8.59
C VAL A 110 1.81 7.94 7.22
N ASN A 111 1.99 6.61 7.17
CA ASN A 111 2.08 5.90 5.90
C ASN A 111 0.73 5.85 5.19
N ALA A 112 0.70 6.18 3.89
CA ALA A 112 -0.51 6.06 3.09
C ALA A 112 -1.06 4.62 3.06
N GLY A 113 -0.18 3.62 3.10
CA GLY A 113 -0.57 2.22 3.21
C GLY A 113 -1.38 1.89 4.47
N ASP A 114 -1.12 2.56 5.59
CA ASP A 114 -1.87 2.36 6.82
C ASP A 114 -3.29 2.94 6.73
N ILE A 115 -3.46 4.05 6.01
CA ILE A 115 -4.77 4.63 5.69
C ILE A 115 -5.54 3.68 4.78
N ILE A 116 -4.93 3.18 3.70
CA ILE A 116 -5.52 2.20 2.78
C ILE A 116 -5.98 0.96 3.54
N ASN A 117 -5.13 0.40 4.41
CA ASN A 117 -5.46 -0.78 5.21
C ASN A 117 -6.61 -0.52 6.19
N THR A 118 -6.68 0.69 6.75
CA THR A 118 -7.78 1.09 7.63
C THR A 118 -9.09 1.15 6.85
N LEU A 119 -9.11 1.78 5.67
CA LEU A 119 -10.29 1.87 4.80
C LEU A 119 -10.77 0.50 4.30
N LYS A 120 -9.85 -0.36 3.83
CA LYS A 120 -10.15 -1.76 3.45
C LYS A 120 -10.79 -2.56 4.60
N GLY A 121 -10.55 -2.17 5.85
CA GLY A 121 -11.07 -2.84 7.04
C GLY A 121 -12.39 -2.30 7.57
N VAL A 122 -12.92 -1.19 7.03
CA VAL A 122 -14.13 -0.52 7.54
C VAL A 122 -15.37 -1.41 7.39
N ASP A 123 -15.53 -2.03 6.24
CA ASP A 123 -16.64 -2.91 5.92
C ASP A 123 -16.19 -3.93 4.87
N LYS A 124 -15.82 -5.13 5.32
CA LYS A 124 -15.21 -6.16 4.45
C LYS A 124 -16.18 -6.74 3.42
N ASP A 125 -17.47 -6.57 3.63
CA ASP A 125 -18.51 -7.09 2.76
C ASP A 125 -18.80 -6.12 1.61
N LEU A 126 -18.57 -4.81 1.83
CA LEU A 126 -18.89 -3.76 0.86
C LEU A 126 -17.67 -3.09 0.23
N VAL A 127 -16.54 -2.97 0.94
CA VAL A 127 -15.34 -2.33 0.43
C VAL A 127 -14.60 -3.28 -0.50
N ARG A 128 -14.63 -2.99 -1.80
CA ARG A 128 -13.99 -3.83 -2.83
C ARG A 128 -12.54 -3.44 -3.10
N SER A 129 -12.27 -2.13 -3.18
CA SER A 129 -10.93 -1.61 -3.42
C SER A 129 -10.77 -0.21 -2.81
N VAL A 130 -9.53 0.13 -2.50
CA VAL A 130 -9.12 1.46 -2.05
C VAL A 130 -7.85 1.81 -2.81
N ASN A 131 -7.90 2.88 -3.59
CA ASN A 131 -6.84 3.32 -4.47
C ASN A 131 -6.33 4.69 -4.03
N LEU A 132 -5.02 4.83 -3.86
CA LEU A 132 -4.37 6.12 -3.66
C LEU A 132 -4.17 6.77 -5.03
N PHE A 133 -4.61 8.02 -5.21
CA PHE A 133 -4.41 8.74 -6.47
C PHE A 133 -3.63 10.03 -6.33
N ASP A 134 -3.55 10.64 -5.14
CA ASP A 134 -2.69 11.82 -4.92
C ASP A 134 -2.13 11.90 -3.49
N VAL A 135 -0.90 12.43 -3.37
CA VAL A 135 -0.27 12.81 -2.11
C VAL A 135 0.38 14.17 -2.30
N TYR A 136 -0.15 15.19 -1.62
CA TYR A 136 0.24 16.58 -1.80
C TYR A 136 0.72 17.19 -0.48
N ASN A 137 1.90 17.81 -0.52
CA ASN A 137 2.54 18.51 0.61
C ASN A 137 3.00 19.94 0.24
N GLY A 138 2.39 20.53 -0.79
CA GLY A 138 2.74 21.87 -1.29
C GLY A 138 1.97 23.01 -0.63
N GLU A 139 1.92 24.15 -1.32
CA GLU A 139 1.23 25.37 -0.87
C GLU A 139 -0.24 25.10 -0.48
N GLY A 140 -0.67 25.61 0.68
CA GLY A 140 -2.00 25.34 1.26
C GLY A 140 -2.07 24.12 2.18
N VAL A 141 -0.97 23.39 2.36
CA VAL A 141 -0.83 22.35 3.39
C VAL A 141 0.04 22.88 4.53
N LYS A 142 -0.41 22.66 5.77
CA LYS A 142 0.34 23.07 6.97
C LYS A 142 1.67 22.31 7.02
N GLU A 143 2.74 22.97 7.45
CA GLU A 143 4.04 22.33 7.67
C GLU A 143 3.92 21.12 8.61
N GLY A 144 4.58 20.01 8.25
CA GLY A 144 4.49 18.72 8.95
C GLY A 144 3.24 17.90 8.62
N PHE A 145 2.39 18.36 7.69
CA PHE A 145 1.23 17.62 7.21
C PHE A 145 1.32 17.34 5.71
N LYS A 146 0.53 16.37 5.26
CA LYS A 146 0.30 16.05 3.85
C LYS A 146 -1.18 15.74 3.63
N SER A 147 -1.68 16.08 2.45
CA SER A 147 -3.00 15.69 1.97
C SER A 147 -2.88 14.38 1.21
N VAL A 148 -3.68 13.38 1.58
CA VAL A 148 -3.72 12.06 0.95
C VAL A 148 -5.09 11.87 0.34
N ALA A 149 -5.16 11.76 -0.98
CA ALA A 149 -6.41 11.59 -1.72
C ALA A 149 -6.56 10.14 -2.19
N LEU A 150 -7.66 9.50 -1.78
CA LEU A 150 -7.96 8.10 -2.06
C LEU A 150 -9.37 7.93 -2.60
N SER A 151 -9.56 6.96 -3.48
CA SER A 151 -10.88 6.52 -3.94
C SER A 151 -11.20 5.16 -3.35
N MET A 152 -12.39 5.01 -2.76
CA MET A 152 -12.91 3.77 -2.24
C MET A 152 -14.07 3.28 -3.11
N THR A 153 -13.94 2.06 -3.61
CA THR A 153 -14.98 1.39 -4.40
C THR A 153 -15.83 0.51 -3.49
N LEU A 154 -17.13 0.74 -3.50
CA LEU A 154 -18.15 0.03 -2.73
C LEU A 154 -19.05 -0.78 -3.65
N GLN A 155 -19.24 -2.06 -3.33
CA GLN A 155 -20.07 -2.95 -4.12
C GLN A 155 -20.52 -4.14 -3.26
N ALA A 156 -21.82 -4.43 -3.25
CA ALA A 156 -22.34 -5.67 -2.67
C ALA A 156 -22.33 -6.80 -3.71
N GLU A 157 -22.29 -8.04 -3.23
CA GLU A 157 -22.32 -9.24 -4.08
C GLU A 157 -23.73 -9.65 -4.51
N ASP A 158 -24.76 -9.20 -3.78
CA ASP A 158 -26.13 -9.70 -3.88
C ASP A 158 -27.18 -8.63 -4.25
N ARG A 159 -26.79 -7.35 -4.30
CA ARG A 159 -27.70 -6.23 -4.60
C ARG A 159 -26.97 -4.98 -5.07
N THR A 160 -27.71 -4.05 -5.67
CA THR A 160 -27.26 -2.67 -5.84
C THR A 160 -27.35 -1.93 -4.51
N LEU A 161 -26.28 -1.21 -4.16
CA LEU A 161 -26.24 -0.40 -2.95
C LEU A 161 -27.16 0.82 -3.05
N LYS A 162 -27.87 1.12 -1.97
CA LYS A 162 -28.62 2.37 -1.83
C LYS A 162 -27.70 3.49 -1.34
N GLU A 163 -28.08 4.72 -1.65
CA GLU A 163 -27.31 5.92 -1.26
C GLU A 163 -27.09 6.00 0.26
N ASP A 164 -28.10 5.64 1.08
CA ASP A 164 -27.96 5.61 2.54
C ASP A 164 -26.95 4.57 3.03
N GLU A 165 -26.80 3.43 2.35
CA GLU A 165 -25.80 2.41 2.70
C GLU A 165 -24.40 2.92 2.39
N ILE A 166 -24.23 3.55 1.22
CA ILE A 166 -22.97 4.15 0.78
C ILE A 166 -22.53 5.25 1.73
N ASN A 167 -23.44 6.15 2.12
CA ASN A 167 -23.15 7.24 3.03
C ASN A 167 -22.76 6.73 4.42
N LYS A 168 -23.44 5.71 4.95
CA LYS A 168 -23.07 5.08 6.22
C LYS A 168 -21.66 4.50 6.20
N VAL A 169 -21.27 3.80 5.13
CA VAL A 169 -19.91 3.27 5.00
C VAL A 169 -18.88 4.39 4.89
N SER A 170 -19.21 5.45 4.15
CA SER A 170 -18.35 6.62 3.98
C SER A 170 -18.11 7.36 5.31
N GLU A 171 -19.15 7.56 6.12
CA GLU A 171 -19.06 8.15 7.46
C GLU A 171 -18.20 7.28 8.40
N LYS A 172 -18.40 5.96 8.38
CA LYS A 172 -17.55 5.02 9.14
C LYS A 172 -16.10 5.09 8.69
N ALA A 173 -15.84 5.20 7.40
CA ALA A 173 -14.51 5.30 6.83
C ALA A 173 -13.79 6.57 7.31
N VAL A 174 -14.46 7.72 7.22
CA VAL A 174 -13.97 8.98 7.77
C VAL A 174 -13.66 8.84 9.26
N ALA A 175 -14.62 8.36 10.06
CA ALA A 175 -14.45 8.23 11.50
C ALA A 175 -13.28 7.29 11.88
N ALA A 176 -13.08 6.20 11.14
CA ALA A 176 -11.99 5.26 11.38
C ALA A 176 -10.62 5.89 11.12
N VAL A 177 -10.47 6.64 10.02
CA VAL A 177 -9.22 7.33 9.67
C VAL A 177 -8.94 8.48 10.64
N GLN A 178 -9.95 9.29 10.96
CA GLN A 178 -9.84 10.36 11.96
C GLN A 178 -9.40 9.81 13.32
N LYS A 179 -10.06 8.76 13.81
CA LYS A 179 -9.75 8.16 15.11
C LYS A 179 -8.34 7.58 15.18
N ARG A 180 -7.87 6.94 14.10
CA ARG A 180 -6.59 6.23 14.11
C ARG A 180 -5.39 7.13 13.86
N PHE A 181 -5.54 8.15 13.02
CA PHE A 181 -4.43 8.97 12.54
C PHE A 181 -4.55 10.45 12.91
N ASN A 182 -5.56 10.83 13.69
CA ASN A 182 -5.92 12.23 13.97
C ASN A 182 -6.05 13.04 12.68
N ALA A 183 -6.63 12.42 11.65
CA ALA A 183 -6.79 13.02 10.34
C ALA A 183 -7.90 14.10 10.33
N GLU A 184 -7.79 15.07 9.44
CA GLU A 184 -8.88 15.99 9.09
C GLU A 184 -9.36 15.71 7.67
N VAL A 185 -10.68 15.70 7.43
CA VAL A 185 -11.23 15.56 6.08
C VAL A 185 -11.21 16.93 5.40
N ARG A 186 -10.75 16.98 4.16
CA ARG A 186 -10.74 18.17 3.31
C ARG A 186 -11.85 18.16 2.27
#